data_AF-A0A5D3DX68-F1
#
_entry.id   AF-A0A5D3DX68-F1
#
_cell.length_a   1.000
_cell.length_b   1.000
_cell.length_c   1.000
_cell.angle_alpha   90.00
_cell.angle_beta   90.00
_cell.angle_gamma   90.00
#
_symmetry.space_group_name_H-M   'P 1'
#
loop_
_entity.id
_entity.type
_entity.pdbx_description
1 polymer ?
#
loop_
_entity_poly.entity_id
_entity_poly.type
_entity_poly.pdbx_seq_one_letter_code
_entity_poly.pdbx_strand_id
1 'polypeptide(L)'
;MGGAGCVPVLASYGTLIHAATAVRRTDKAVKLLKEMVVKVKLTERLFTLWLRYEQTESYELLVEGCLECREYILARKVTMGIIDKGFIPYIKVRQKVVEGLADIGKWNLLMP
;
A
#
# COMPACT_ATOMS: atom_id res chain seq x y z
N MET A 1 -4.12 -20.54 17.63
CA MET A 1 -4.96 -19.50 18.26
C MET A 1 -5.57 -18.70 17.12
N GLY A 2 -6.81 -18.92 16.71
CA GLY A 2 -8.01 -19.00 17.52
C GLY A 2 -8.90 -17.87 16.99
N GLY A 3 -9.78 -18.20 16.05
CA GLY A 3 -10.69 -17.25 15.45
C GLY A 3 -11.61 -16.65 16.50
N ALA A 4 -11.42 -15.37 16.77
CA ALA A 4 -12.48 -14.49 17.22
C ALA A 4 -12.73 -13.54 16.05
N GLY A 5 -13.98 -13.41 15.62
CA GLY A 5 -14.41 -12.54 14.53
C GLY A 5 -14.30 -11.04 14.86
N CYS A 6 -13.15 -10.60 15.37
CA CYS A 6 -12.81 -9.19 15.39
C CYS A 6 -12.50 -8.78 13.96
N VAL A 7 -13.48 -8.16 13.31
CA VAL A 7 -13.23 -7.37 12.11
C VAL A 7 -12.28 -6.24 12.56
N PRO A 8 -11.01 -6.22 12.08
CA PRO A 8 -10.09 -5.19 12.52
C PRO A 8 -10.62 -3.84 12.04
N VAL A 9 -10.68 -2.86 12.94
CA VAL A 9 -10.98 -1.47 12.56
C VAL A 9 -9.78 -0.89 11.80
N LEU A 10 -9.96 0.22 11.09
CA LEU A 10 -8.90 0.86 10.27
C LEU A 10 -7.58 1.03 11.04
N ALA A 11 -7.65 1.43 12.31
CA ALA A 11 -6.48 1.57 13.17
C ALA A 11 -5.74 0.23 13.41
N SER A 12 -6.46 -0.88 13.55
CA SER A 12 -5.89 -2.21 13.77
C SER A 12 -5.21 -2.76 12.51
N TYR A 13 -5.80 -2.57 11.33
CA TYR A 13 -5.13 -2.89 10.07
C TYR A 13 -3.82 -2.12 9.94
N GLY A 14 -3.83 -0.86 10.38
CA GLY A 14 -2.67 -0.01 10.37
C GLY A 14 -1.48 -0.56 11.14
N THR A 15 -1.70 -0.85 12.42
CA THR A 15 -0.69 -1.44 13.28
C THR A 15 -0.17 -2.78 12.74
N LEU A 16 -1.05 -3.61 12.18
CA LEU A 16 -0.65 -4.91 11.61
C LEU A 16 0.19 -4.75 10.34
N ILE A 17 -0.17 -3.80 9.47
CA ILE A 17 0.60 -3.48 8.27
C ILE A 17 1.97 -2.93 8.67
N HIS A 18 2.03 -1.96 9.58
CA HIS A 18 3.30 -1.41 10.07
C HIS A 18 4.19 -2.49 10.68
N ALA A 19 3.64 -3.31 11.58
CA ALA A 19 4.39 -4.40 12.20
C ALA A 19 4.89 -5.41 11.16
N ALA A 20 4.07 -5.76 10.16
CA ALA A 20 4.46 -6.66 9.07
C ALA A 20 5.58 -6.06 8.21
N THR A 21 5.49 -4.77 7.89
CA THR A 21 6.52 -4.02 7.16
C THR A 21 7.82 -3.92 7.95
N ALA A 22 7.75 -3.65 9.26
CA ALA A 22 8.90 -3.56 10.16
C ALA A 22 9.68 -4.89 10.27
N VAL A 23 8.97 -6.03 10.20
CA VAL A 23 9.60 -7.37 10.16
C VAL A 23 9.87 -7.88 8.73
N ARG A 24 9.80 -7.01 7.72
CA ARG A 24 9.98 -7.32 6.29
C ARG A 24 9.13 -8.48 5.76
N ARG A 25 7.96 -8.70 6.35
CA ARG A 25 6.94 -9.64 5.84
C ARG A 25 6.03 -8.90 4.87
N THR A 26 6.60 -8.53 3.73
CA THR A 26 5.93 -7.74 2.68
C THR A 26 4.73 -8.46 2.10
N ASP A 27 4.80 -9.79 1.95
CA ASP A 27 3.70 -10.66 1.54
C ASP A 27 2.44 -10.50 2.43
N LYS A 28 2.64 -10.51 3.75
CA LYS A 28 1.56 -10.36 4.73
C LYS A 28 1.05 -8.93 4.78
N ALA A 29 1.94 -7.94 4.70
CA ALA A 29 1.57 -6.53 4.63
C ALA A 29 0.69 -6.24 3.41
N VAL A 30 1.06 -6.75 2.24
CA VAL A 30 0.28 -6.63 1.00
C VAL A 30 -1.07 -7.33 1.13
N LYS A 31 -1.12 -8.54 1.71
CA LYS A 31 -2.39 -9.25 1.94
C LYS A 31 -3.32 -8.47 2.86
N LEU A 32 -2.80 -7.93 3.96
CA LEU A 32 -3.57 -7.10 4.89
C LEU A 32 -4.06 -5.81 4.23
N LEU A 33 -3.22 -5.17 3.40
CA LEU A 33 -3.62 -4.00 2.62
C LEU A 33 -4.77 -4.32 1.66
N LYS A 34 -4.69 -5.43 0.93
CA LYS A 34 -5.77 -5.88 0.04
C LYS A 34 -7.06 -6.17 0.82
N GLU A 35 -6.96 -6.88 1.94
CA GLU A 35 -8.10 -7.14 2.80
C GLU A 35 -8.72 -5.85 3.33
N MET A 36 -7.91 -4.87 3.71
CA MET A 36 -8.37 -3.56 4.15
C MET A 36 -9.11 -2.83 3.03
N VAL A 37 -8.58 -2.82 1.79
CA VAL A 37 -9.23 -2.21 0.62
C VAL A 37 -10.60 -2.85 0.34
N VAL A 38 -10.69 -4.18 0.42
CA VAL A 38 -11.92 -4.94 0.14
C VAL A 38 -12.95 -4.82 1.28
N LYS A 39 -12.54 -5.05 2.53
CA LYS A 39 -13.45 -5.15 3.69
C LYS A 39 -13.88 -3.79 4.21
N VAL A 40 -12.97 -2.82 4.26
CA VAL A 40 -13.25 -1.51 4.85
C VAL A 40 -13.95 -0.59 3.84
N LYS A 41 -14.22 -1.06 2.60
CA LYS A 41 -14.65 -0.23 1.46
C LYS A 41 -13.92 1.10 1.53
N LEU A 42 -12.58 1.02 1.52
CA LEU A 42 -11.71 2.18 1.64
C LEU A 42 -12.10 3.19 0.55
N THR A 43 -13.01 4.09 0.90
CA THR A 43 -13.17 5.35 0.21
C THR A 43 -11.84 6.05 0.40
N GLU A 44 -11.36 6.74 -0.63
CA GLU A 44 -10.08 7.45 -0.64
C GLU A 44 -9.77 8.08 0.72
N ARG A 45 -10.78 8.73 1.34
CA ARG A 45 -10.79 9.32 2.69
C ARG A 45 -10.21 8.48 3.84
N LEU A 46 -10.57 7.20 3.98
CA LEU A 46 -10.10 6.38 5.11
C LEU A 46 -8.65 5.92 4.91
N PHE A 47 -8.25 5.67 3.66
CA PHE A 47 -6.86 5.41 3.31
C PHE A 47 -6.02 6.67 3.55
N THR A 48 -6.54 7.86 3.19
CA THR A 48 -5.90 9.15 3.48
C THR A 48 -5.75 9.42 4.97
N LEU A 49 -6.73 9.04 5.80
CA LEU A 49 -6.68 9.22 7.25
C LEU A 49 -5.68 8.27 7.92
N TRP A 50 -5.56 7.04 7.44
CA TRP A 50 -4.51 6.12 7.90
C TRP A 50 -3.11 6.62 7.51
N LEU A 51 -2.95 7.11 6.28
CA LEU A 51 -1.76 7.81 5.80
C LEU A 51 -1.48 9.17 6.48
N ARG A 52 -2.33 9.65 7.40
CA ARG A 52 -2.03 10.83 8.23
C ARG A 52 -1.26 10.44 9.50
N TYR A 53 -1.35 9.18 9.91
CA TYR A 53 -0.86 8.70 11.20
C TYR A 53 0.41 7.84 11.11
N GLU A 54 0.64 7.18 9.98
CA GLU A 54 1.80 6.30 9.78
C GLU A 54 2.98 7.05 9.14
N GLN A 55 4.21 6.75 9.59
CA GLN A 55 5.47 7.34 9.11
C GLN A 55 5.74 7.02 7.62
N THR A 56 6.34 7.97 6.90
CA THR A 56 6.73 7.91 5.48
C THR A 56 7.56 6.65 5.12
N GLU A 57 8.38 6.15 6.06
CA GLU A 57 9.24 4.96 5.87
C GLU A 57 8.46 3.67 5.65
N SER A 58 7.28 3.53 6.28
CA SER A 58 6.44 2.34 6.12
C SER A 58 5.92 2.22 4.69
N TYR A 59 5.67 3.35 4.02
CA TYR A 59 5.08 3.37 2.68
C TYR A 59 6.03 2.98 1.57
N GLU A 60 7.29 3.40 1.64
CA GLU A 60 8.30 3.01 0.66
C GLU A 60 8.48 1.49 0.67
N LEU A 61 8.65 0.90 1.87
CA LEU A 61 8.71 -0.55 2.05
C LEU A 61 7.43 -1.27 1.60
N LEU A 62 6.27 -0.62 1.73
CA LEU A 62 4.99 -1.17 1.29
C LEU A 62 4.88 -1.17 -0.23
N VAL A 63 5.32 -0.09 -0.90
CA VAL A 63 5.37 -0.03 -2.37
C VAL A 63 6.40 -1.03 -2.89
N GLU A 64 7.59 -1.11 -2.28
CA GLU A 64 8.59 -2.12 -2.63
C GLU A 64 8.05 -3.54 -2.43
N GLY A 65 7.38 -3.80 -1.31
CA GLY A 65 6.70 -5.07 -1.07
C GLY A 65 5.62 -5.40 -2.11
N CYS A 66 4.85 -4.40 -2.57
CA CYS A 66 3.89 -4.58 -3.66
C CYS A 66 4.61 -4.94 -4.96
N LEU A 67 5.74 -4.30 -5.27
CA LEU A 67 6.54 -4.56 -6.46
C LEU A 67 7.16 -5.97 -6.43
N GLU A 68 7.71 -6.39 -5.30
CA GLU A 68 8.22 -7.74 -5.07
C GLU A 68 7.12 -8.80 -5.26
N CYS A 69 5.90 -8.51 -4.79
CA CYS A 69 4.74 -9.36 -4.96
C CYS A 69 4.07 -9.26 -6.35
N ARG A 70 4.65 -8.48 -7.29
CA ARG A 70 4.07 -8.20 -8.63
C ARG A 70 2.67 -7.58 -8.60
N GLU A 71 2.32 -6.90 -7.52
CA GLU A 71 1.07 -6.18 -7.31
C GLU A 71 1.17 -4.73 -7.82
N TYR A 72 1.49 -4.57 -9.11
CA TYR A 72 1.82 -3.26 -9.69
C TYR A 72 0.68 -2.23 -9.62
N ILE A 73 -0.58 -2.67 -9.72
CA ILE A 73 -1.74 -1.78 -9.59
C ILE A 73 -1.90 -1.29 -8.16
N LEU A 74 -1.62 -2.16 -7.17
CA LEU A 74 -1.66 -1.78 -5.76
C LEU A 74 -0.50 -0.83 -5.45
N ALA A 75 0.70 -1.13 -5.94
CA ALA A 75 1.88 -0.27 -5.84
C ALA A 75 1.60 1.14 -6.39
N ARG A 76 0.95 1.24 -7.56
CA ARG A 76 0.48 2.50 -8.13
C ARG A 76 -0.49 3.23 -7.20
N LYS A 77 -1.53 2.55 -6.71
CA LYS A 77 -2.56 3.16 -5.83
C LYS A 77 -1.95 3.74 -4.57
N VAL A 78 -1.02 3.00 -3.94
CA VAL A 78 -0.29 3.47 -2.76
C VAL A 78 0.57 4.69 -3.12
N THR A 79 1.26 4.65 -4.26
CA THR A 79 2.11 5.75 -4.74
C THR A 79 1.31 7.03 -5.04
N MET A 80 0.18 6.92 -5.73
CA MET A 80 -0.69 8.07 -6.03
C MET A 80 -1.29 8.68 -4.76
N GLY A 81 -1.73 7.84 -3.82
CA GLY A 81 -2.24 8.33 -2.54
C GLY A 81 -1.20 9.12 -1.70
N ILE A 82 0.10 8.92 -1.95
CA ILE A 82 1.20 9.69 -1.34
C ILE A 82 1.41 11.01 -2.12
N ILE A 83 1.38 10.96 -3.45
CA ILE A 83 1.53 12.15 -4.32
C ILE A 83 0.40 13.15 -4.09
N ASP A 84 -0.85 12.69 -4.00
CA ASP A 84 -2.03 13.54 -3.75
C ASP A 84 -1.97 14.29 -2.41
N LYS A 85 -1.12 13.83 -1.49
CA LYS A 85 -0.86 14.49 -0.19
C LYS A 85 0.27 15.52 -0.24
N GLY A 86 0.91 15.70 -1.39
CA GLY A 86 2.07 16.57 -1.54
C GLY A 86 3.39 15.93 -1.10
N PHE A 87 3.40 14.63 -0.78
CA PHE A 87 4.63 13.90 -0.55
C PHE A 87 5.20 13.40 -1.87
N ILE A 88 6.52 13.48 -2.01
CA ILE A 88 7.22 13.05 -3.21
C ILE A 88 7.90 11.72 -2.88
N PRO A 89 7.40 10.57 -3.35
CA PRO A 89 8.07 9.28 -3.16
C PRO A 89 9.52 9.31 -3.66
N TYR A 90 10.39 8.40 -3.21
CA TYR A 90 11.75 8.39 -3.73
C TYR A 90 11.76 8.08 -5.24
N ILE A 91 12.71 8.66 -5.98
CA ILE A 91 12.74 8.57 -7.45
C ILE A 91 12.82 7.11 -7.94
N LYS A 92 13.55 6.25 -7.21
CA LYS A 92 13.67 4.82 -7.50
C LYS A 92 12.33 4.09 -7.37
N VAL A 93 11.51 4.44 -6.37
CA VAL A 93 10.20 3.82 -6.15
C VAL A 93 9.27 4.13 -7.31
N ARG A 94 9.22 5.41 -7.73
CA ARG A 94 8.44 5.82 -8.90
C ARG A 94 8.86 5.09 -10.16
N GLN A 95 10.16 4.99 -10.41
CA GLN A 95 10.70 4.29 -11.57
C GLN A 95 10.30 2.82 -11.57
N LYS A 96 10.47 2.10 -10.46
CA LYS A 96 10.08 0.68 -10.36
C LYS A 96 8.57 0.47 -10.56
N VAL A 97 7.73 1.38 -10.09
CA VAL A 97 6.27 1.34 -10.34
C VAL A 97 5.96 1.52 -11.82
N VAL A 98 6.67 2.44 -12.49
CA VAL A 98 6.51 2.68 -13.92
C VAL A 98 6.92 1.45 -14.72
N GLU A 99 8.09 0.90 -14.43
CA GLU A 99 8.62 -0.35 -15.03
C GLU A 99 7.66 -1.52 -14.81
N GLY A 100 7.16 -1.70 -13.59
CA GLY A 100 6.21 -2.77 -13.29
C GLY A 100 4.85 -2.63 -13.99
N LEU A 101 4.35 -1.40 -14.18
CA LEU A 101 3.12 -1.15 -14.95
C LEU A 101 3.34 -1.35 -16.45
N ALA A 102 4.52 -0.99 -16.94
CA ALA A 102 4.98 -1.25 -18.30
C ALA A 102 5.02 -2.77 -18.59
N ASP A 103 5.63 -3.55 -17.69
CA ASP A 103 5.75 -5.01 -17.83
C ASP A 103 4.39 -5.72 -17.99
N ILE A 104 3.32 -5.21 -17.36
CA ILE A 104 1.96 -5.76 -17.48
C ILE A 104 1.13 -5.11 -18.58
N GLY A 105 1.73 -4.27 -19.42
CA GLY A 105 1.04 -3.59 -20.52
C GLY A 105 0.04 -2.51 -20.09
N LYS A 106 0.08 -2.06 -18.83
CA LYS A 106 -0.85 -1.07 -18.25
C LYS A 106 -0.26 0.34 -18.22
N TRP A 107 0.40 0.73 -19.30
CA TRP A 107 0.98 2.06 -19.52
C TRP A 107 -0.04 3.19 -19.40
N ASN A 108 -1.31 2.92 -19.75
CA ASN A 108 -2.42 3.86 -19.63
C ASN A 108 -2.69 4.30 -18.18
N LEU A 109 -2.20 3.55 -17.20
CA LEU A 109 -2.24 3.90 -15.78
C LEU A 109 -1.06 4.81 -15.36
N LEU A 110 -0.12 5.12 -16.24
CA LEU A 110 0.99 6.02 -15.93
C LEU A 110 0.60 7.50 -16.02
N MET A 111 -0.53 7.82 -16.66
CA MET A 111 -1.08 9.17 -16.73
C MET A 111 -2.16 9.35 -15.64
N PRO A 112 -2.13 10.47 -14.88
CA PRO A 112 -3.23 10.87 -14.00
C PRO A 112 -4.49 11.22 -14.78
#